data_AF-A0AAQ0BWK0-F1
#
_entry.id   AF-A0AAQ0BWK0-F1
#
_cell.length_a   1.000
_cell.length_b   1.000
_cell.length_c   1.000
_cell.angle_alpha   90.00
_cell.angle_beta   90.00
_cell.angle_gamma   90.00
#
_symmetry.space_group_name_H-M   'P 1'
#
loop_
_entity.id
_entity.type
_entity.pdbx_description
1 polymer ?
#
loop_
_entity_poly.entity_id
_entity_poly.type
_entity_poly.pdbx_seq_one_letter_code
_entity_poly.pdbx_strand_id
1 'polypeptide(L)' 'MSEAAPRRRRRVARFVSDVDRRLMDEGLPPSWEDRVRPEDTRPGSMADAPDRGDGANDARLLENVPPHSLPRA' A
#
# COMPACT_ATOMS: atom_id res chain seq x y z
N MET A 1 22.86 23.64 -2.27
CA MET A 1 23.46 22.30 -2.37
C MET A 1 22.31 21.31 -2.30
N SER A 2 21.78 20.86 -3.44
CA SER A 2 20.64 19.91 -3.43
C SER A 2 21.16 18.49 -3.23
N GLU A 3 20.73 17.88 -2.13
CA GLU A 3 21.04 16.50 -1.77
C GLU A 3 20.38 15.55 -2.79
N ALA A 4 21.19 14.73 -3.47
CA ALA A 4 20.70 13.79 -4.46
C ALA A 4 19.96 12.65 -3.74
N ALA A 5 18.64 12.57 -3.94
CA ALA A 5 17.81 11.52 -3.35
C ALA A 5 18.39 10.12 -3.68
N PRO A 6 18.41 9.18 -2.72
CA PRO A 6 18.98 7.86 -2.92
C PRO A 6 18.28 7.16 -4.10
N ARG A 7 19.06 6.64 -5.05
CA ARG A 7 18.54 5.95 -6.25
C ARG A 7 17.70 4.75 -5.80
N ARG A 8 16.38 4.89 -5.90
CA ARG A 8 15.40 3.84 -5.54
C ARG A 8 15.74 2.57 -6.32
N ARG A 9 16.04 1.47 -5.61
CA ARG A 9 16.28 0.16 -6.23
C ARG A 9 15.07 -0.17 -7.12
N ARG A 10 15.30 -0.38 -8.42
CA ARG A 10 14.25 -0.82 -9.36
C ARG A 10 13.73 -2.16 -8.88
N ARG A 11 12.43 -2.24 -8.58
CA ARG A 11 11.75 -3.52 -8.34
C ARG A 11 11.70 -4.26 -9.68
N VAL A 12 12.03 -5.55 -9.65
CA VAL A 12 12.00 -6.44 -10.82
C VAL A 12 11.04 -7.57 -10.51
N ALA A 13 10.09 -7.84 -11.42
CA ALA A 13 9.20 -8.97 -11.30
C ALA A 13 10.00 -10.26 -11.52
N ARG A 14 10.03 -11.15 -10.52
CA ARG A 14 10.68 -12.47 -10.63
C ARG A 14 9.78 -13.54 -11.25
N PHE A 15 8.48 -13.34 -11.16
CA PHE A 15 7.45 -14.22 -11.69
C PHE A 15 6.32 -13.36 -12.23
N VAL A 16 5.77 -13.77 -13.38
CA VAL A 16 4.65 -13.10 -14.04
C VAL A 16 3.53 -14.10 -14.23
N SER A 17 2.37 -13.81 -13.64
CA SER A 17 1.18 -14.65 -13.77
C SER A 17 0.72 -14.71 -15.24
N ASP A 18 -0.06 -15.73 -15.60
CA ASP A 18 -0.60 -15.82 -16.97
C ASP A 18 -1.58 -14.68 -17.26
N VAL A 19 -2.29 -14.19 -16.24
CA VAL A 19 -3.19 -13.04 -16.34
C VAL A 19 -2.40 -11.77 -16.65
N ASP A 20 -1.31 -11.51 -15.91
CA ASP A 20 -0.45 -10.35 -16.15
C ASP A 20 0.23 -10.40 -17.52
N ARG A 21 0.61 -11.59 -17.99
CA ARG A 21 1.13 -11.76 -19.36
C ARG A 21 0.11 -11.33 -20.41
N ARG A 22 -1.14 -11.77 -20.28
CA ARG A 22 -2.22 -11.35 -21.20
C ARG A 22 -2.48 -9.84 -21.16
N LEU A 23 -2.48 -9.25 -19.96
CA LEU A 23 -2.61 -7.79 -19.82
C LEU A 23 -1.49 -7.06 -20.57
N MET A 24 -0.24 -7.49 -20.39
CA MET A 24 0.89 -6.90 -21.12
C MET A 24 0.76 -7.04 -22.64
N ASP A 25 0.34 -8.21 -23.13
CA ASP A 25 0.16 -8.48 -24.55
C ASP A 25 -0.95 -7.61 -25.17
N GLU A 26 -1.99 -7.28 -24.40
CA GLU A 26 -3.06 -6.35 -24.77
C GLU A 26 -2.68 -4.87 -24.62
N GLY A 27 -1.45 -4.58 -24.16
CA GLY A 27 -0.97 -3.23 -23.90
C GLY A 27 -1.55 -2.61 -22.61
N LEU A 28 -2.16 -3.42 -21.75
CA LEU A 28 -2.69 -3.03 -20.45
C LEU A 28 -1.61 -3.16 -19.35
N PRO A 29 -1.67 -2.30 -18.32
CA PRO A 29 -0.74 -2.39 -17.20
C PRO A 29 -0.96 -3.69 -16.38
N PRO A 30 0.11 -4.37 -15.95
CA PRO A 30 0.02 -5.52 -15.04
C PRO A 30 -0.56 -5.14 -13.68
N SER A 31 -1.09 -6.13 -12.95
CA SER A 31 -1.76 -5.88 -11.67
C SER A 31 -0.86 -5.32 -10.56
N TRP A 32 0.46 -5.52 -10.67
CA TRP A 32 1.43 -4.96 -9.72
C TRP A 32 1.82 -3.51 -10.01
N GLU A 33 1.44 -2.97 -11.17
CA GLU A 33 1.52 -1.54 -11.39
C GLU A 33 0.36 -0.89 -10.64
N ASP A 34 0.70 -0.37 -9.46
CA ASP A 34 -0.23 0.32 -8.59
C ASP A 34 -0.66 1.65 -9.23
N ARG A 35 -1.74 1.60 -10.01
CA ARG A 35 -2.42 2.75 -10.59
C ARG A 35 -3.87 2.75 -10.15
N VAL A 36 -4.10 2.95 -8.85
CA VAL A 36 -5.43 3.36 -8.39
C VAL A 36 -5.72 4.72 -8.99
N ARG A 37 -6.65 4.80 -9.93
CA ARG A 37 -7.08 6.09 -10.45
C ARG A 37 -8.05 6.75 -9.46
N PRO A 38 -8.16 8.09 -9.45
CA PRO A 38 -9.16 8.77 -8.64
C PRO A 38 -10.58 8.24 -8.90
N GLU A 39 -10.87 7.85 -10.13
CA GLU A 39 -12.17 7.29 -10.52
C GLU A 39 -12.44 5.89 -9.96
N ASP A 40 -11.39 5.13 -9.62
CA ASP A 40 -11.51 3.80 -9.00
C ASP A 40 -11.81 3.91 -7.49
N THR A 41 -11.68 5.11 -6.92
CA THR A 41 -11.93 5.37 -5.50
C THR A 41 -13.44 5.45 -5.28
N ARG A 42 -13.99 4.41 -4.67
CA ARG A 42 -15.41 4.40 -4.25
C ARG A 42 -15.61 5.27 -3.02
N PRO A 43 -16.78 5.91 -2.85
CA PRO A 43 -17.15 6.57 -1.61
C PRO A 43 -17.05 5.59 -0.43
N GLY A 44 -16.26 5.92 0.59
CA GLY A 44 -15.97 5.04 1.72
C GLY A 44 -14.78 4.10 1.51
N SER A 45 -13.99 4.30 0.44
CA SER A 45 -12.69 3.66 0.26
C SER A 45 -11.70 4.14 1.33
N MET A 46 -10.60 3.41 1.54
CA MET A 46 -9.55 3.77 2.50
C MET A 46 -8.91 5.15 2.25
N ALA A 47 -9.09 5.72 1.05
CA ALA A 47 -8.74 7.11 0.74
C ALA A 47 -9.60 8.15 1.49
N ASP A 48 -10.85 7.81 1.81
CA ASP A 48 -11.80 8.64 2.57
C ASP A 48 -11.71 8.38 4.08
N ALA A 49 -10.89 7.42 4.50
CA ALA A 49 -10.72 7.10 5.92
C ALA A 49 -9.97 8.25 6.62
N PRO A 50 -10.37 8.61 7.87
CA PRO A 50 -9.66 9.60 8.66
C PRO A 50 -8.23 9.16 9.03
N ASP A 51 -7.87 7.88 8.80
CA ASP A 51 -6.54 7.31 9.01
C ASP A 51 -5.59 7.71 7.87
N ARG A 52 -5.35 9.02 7.72
CA ARG A 52 -4.46 9.64 6.70
C ARG A 52 -2.97 9.44 6.99
N GLY A 53 -2.60 8.53 7.90
CA GLY A 53 -1.23 8.38 8.39
C GLY A 53 -0.85 9.39 9.47
N ASP A 54 -1.84 9.96 10.18
CA ASP A 54 -1.63 10.75 11.39
C ASP A 54 -1.43 9.89 12.65
N GLY A 55 -1.53 8.56 12.51
CA GLY A 55 -1.35 7.59 13.59
C GLY A 55 -2.57 7.44 14.51
N ALA A 56 -3.72 8.02 14.18
CA ALA A 56 -4.92 7.95 15.03
C ALA A 56 -5.46 6.51 15.21
N ASN A 57 -5.20 5.62 14.25
CA ASN A 57 -5.53 4.21 14.37
C ASN A 57 -4.54 3.47 15.29
N ASP A 58 -3.24 3.71 15.11
CA ASP A 58 -2.20 3.15 15.98
C ASP A 58 -2.38 3.58 17.43
N ALA A 59 -2.75 4.84 17.67
CA ALA A 59 -3.08 5.36 19.00
C ALA A 59 -4.24 4.58 19.65
N ARG A 60 -5.34 4.37 18.92
CA ARG A 60 -6.49 3.58 19.40
C ARG A 60 -6.15 2.11 19.63
N LEU A 61 -5.27 1.53 18.82
CA LEU A 61 -4.78 0.16 18.99
C LEU A 61 -3.92 0.02 20.25
N LEU A 62 -3.08 1.01 20.55
CA LEU A 62 -2.28 1.05 21.78
C LEU A 62 -3.12 1.26 23.05
N GLU A 63 -4.21 2.03 22.97
CA GLU A 63 -5.14 2.21 24.08
C GLU A 63 -5.96 0.95 24.39
N ASN A 64 -6.28 0.15 23.36
CA ASN A 64 -7.14 -1.02 23.47
C ASN A 64 -6.38 -2.35 23.32
N VAL A 65 -5.12 -2.40 23.76
CA VAL A 65 -4.30 -3.63 23.69
C VAL A 65 -4.91 -4.72 24.59
N PRO A 66 -5.25 -5.91 24.05
CA PRO A 66 -5.75 -7.01 24.86
C PRO A 66 -4.74 -7.46 25.92
N PRO A 67 -5.19 -7.92 27.10
CA PRO A 67 -4.30 -8.23 28.22
C PRO A 67 -3.32 -9.38 27.96
N HIS A 68 -3.61 -10.27 27.00
CA HIS A 68 -2.71 -11.35 26.60
C HIS A 68 -1.54 -10.90 25.70
N SER A 69 -1.63 -9.69 25.14
CA SER A 69 -0.61 -9.08 24.28
C SER A 69 0.36 -8.19 25.06
N LEU A 70 0.09 -7.93 26.35
CA LEU A 70 0.98 -7.17 27.22
C LEU A 70 2.13 -8.06 27.72
N PRO A 71 3.36 -7.53 27.85
CA PRO A 71 4.45 -8.26 28.48
C PRO A 71 4.09 -8.58 29.93
N ARG A 72 4.34 -9.82 30.37
CA ARG A 72 4.17 -10.19 31.78
C ARG A 72 5.20 -9.45 32.63
N ALA A 73 4.74 -8.90 33.75
CA ALA A 73 5.56 -8.31 34.80
C ALA A 73 6.36 -9.37 35.56
#